data_AF-A0A2E5EMR4-F1
#
_entry.id   AF-A0A2E5EMR4-F1
#
_cell.length_a   1.000
_cell.length_b   1.000
_cell.length_c   1.000
_cell.angle_alpha   90.00
_cell.angle_beta   90.00
_cell.angle_gamma   90.00
#
_symmetry.space_group_name_H-M   'P 1'
#
loop_
_entity.id
_entity.type
_entity.pdbx_description
1 polymer ?
#
loop_
_entity_poly.entity_id
_entity_poly.type
_entity_poly.pdbx_seq_one_letter_code
_entity_poly.pdbx_strand_id
1 'polypeptide(L)'
;MDIRTQKESAPACQRAFTLLEVMIAVAIFFVSVFSILELVSQNLRYIQNLQKPQIDIGSIAAETSTIENRDDIKESGDFGDLYPNASWSQEIYEVGSNGLFQVDITVEEAVSGNNAVSKMSILLYRPNWVDEAIGGTIIQR
;
A
#
# COMPACT_ATOMS: atom_id res chain seq x y z
N MET A 1 -86.34 -0.71 -14.16
CA MET A 1 -86.08 -1.99 -13.47
C MET A 1 -84.96 -2.66 -14.25
N ASP A 2 -83.87 -3.01 -13.56
CA ASP A 2 -82.64 -3.68 -14.02
C ASP A 2 -81.70 -3.00 -15.02
N ILE A 3 -80.57 -2.48 -14.50
CA ILE A 3 -79.24 -2.67 -15.11
C ILE A 3 -78.25 -2.90 -13.95
N ARG A 4 -77.89 -4.17 -13.71
CA ARG A 4 -76.78 -4.55 -12.83
C ARG A 4 -75.48 -4.48 -13.63
N THR A 5 -74.63 -3.51 -13.31
CA THR A 5 -73.23 -3.53 -13.76
C THR A 5 -72.42 -4.31 -12.73
N GLN A 6 -72.26 -5.61 -12.97
CA GLN A 6 -71.33 -6.45 -12.21
C GLN A 6 -69.90 -6.03 -12.56
N LYS A 7 -69.19 -5.41 -11.61
CA LYS A 7 -67.73 -5.31 -11.63
C LYS A 7 -67.20 -6.54 -10.89
N GLU A 8 -66.84 -7.56 -11.65
CA GLU A 8 -66.16 -8.75 -11.14
C GLU A 8 -64.71 -8.37 -10.78
N SER A 9 -64.45 -8.13 -9.50
CA SER A 9 -63.10 -8.01 -8.97
C SER A 9 -62.60 -9.40 -8.59
N ALA A 10 -61.77 -9.98 -9.46
CA ALA A 10 -61.06 -11.23 -9.18
C ALA A 10 -60.23 -11.09 -7.88
N PRO A 11 -60.27 -12.07 -6.96
CA PRO A 11 -59.39 -12.06 -5.81
C PRO A 11 -57.95 -12.26 -6.31
N ALA A 12 -57.11 -11.24 -6.15
CA ALA A 12 -55.68 -11.38 -6.33
C ALA A 12 -55.20 -12.39 -5.29
N CYS A 13 -54.86 -13.60 -5.75
CA CYS A 13 -54.33 -14.67 -4.92
C CYS A 13 -52.96 -14.23 -4.39
N GLN A 14 -52.94 -13.68 -3.18
CA GLN A 14 -51.70 -13.41 -2.45
C GLN A 14 -51.17 -14.73 -1.89
N ARG A 15 -50.20 -15.30 -2.61
CA ARG A 15 -49.51 -16.53 -2.21
C ARG A 15 -48.53 -16.18 -1.08
N ALA A 16 -48.81 -16.67 0.12
CA ALA A 16 -47.88 -16.56 1.24
C ALA A 16 -46.65 -17.47 1.02
N PHE A 17 -45.50 -17.04 1.53
CA PHE A 17 -44.27 -17.82 1.50
C PHE A 17 -44.44 -19.15 2.19
N THR A 18 -43.91 -20.21 1.59
CA THR A 18 -44.00 -21.56 2.19
C THR A 18 -43.04 -21.67 3.37
N LEU A 19 -43.40 -22.46 4.39
CA LEU A 19 -42.51 -22.72 5.53
C LEU A 19 -41.16 -23.29 5.09
N LEU A 20 -41.15 -24.11 4.03
CA LEU A 20 -39.94 -24.69 3.46
C LEU A 20 -39.01 -23.62 2.87
N GLU A 21 -39.56 -22.62 2.19
CA GLU A 21 -38.78 -21.52 1.62
C GLU A 21 -38.14 -20.65 2.70
N VAL A 22 -38.88 -20.36 3.78
CA VAL A 22 -38.33 -19.63 4.93
C VAL A 22 -37.21 -20.40 5.61
N MET A 23 -37.34 -21.72 5.75
CA MET A 23 -36.28 -22.57 6.32
C MET A 23 -35.00 -22.53 5.47
N ILE A 24 -35.12 -22.59 4.14
CA ILE A 24 -33.99 -22.49 3.21
C ILE A 24 -33.36 -21.09 3.28
N ALA A 25 -34.18 -20.04 3.31
CA ALA A 25 -33.69 -18.66 3.40
C ALA A 25 -32.88 -18.43 4.68
N VAL A 26 -33.38 -18.92 5.82
CA VAL A 26 -32.67 -18.81 7.10
C VAL A 26 -31.35 -19.60 7.06
N ALA A 27 -31.32 -20.78 6.44
CA ALA A 27 -30.09 -21.57 6.29
C ALA A 27 -29.02 -20.83 5.46
N ILE A 28 -29.40 -20.27 4.31
CA ILE A 28 -28.48 -19.51 3.45
C ILE A 28 -28.04 -18.22 4.14
N PHE A 29 -28.92 -17.57 4.90
CA PHE A 29 -28.61 -16.37 5.66
C PHE A 29 -27.47 -16.61 6.65
N PHE A 30 -27.52 -17.71 7.42
CA PHE A 30 -26.44 -18.04 8.34
C PHE A 30 -25.09 -18.27 7.64
N VAL A 31 -25.08 -19.04 6.55
CA VAL A 31 -23.86 -19.27 5.75
C VAL A 31 -23.29 -17.94 5.23
N SER A 32 -24.16 -17.07 4.74
CA SER A 32 -23.77 -15.77 4.19
C SER A 32 -23.16 -14.85 5.26
N VAL A 33 -23.75 -14.78 6.46
CA VAL A 33 -23.23 -13.95 7.56
C VAL A 33 -21.83 -14.40 7.98
N PHE A 34 -21.60 -15.71 8.15
CA PHE A 34 -20.27 -16.21 8.48
C PHE A 34 -19.25 -15.92 7.37
N SER A 35 -19.66 -16.10 6.10
CA SER A 35 -18.81 -15.80 4.94
C SER A 35 -18.41 -14.32 4.89
N ILE A 36 -19.36 -13.41 5.17
CA ILE A 36 -19.09 -11.97 5.21
C ILE A 36 -18.15 -11.62 6.37
N LEU A 37 -18.38 -12.19 7.56
CA LEU A 37 -17.51 -11.94 8.72
C LEU A 37 -16.08 -12.43 8.47
N GLU A 38 -15.94 -13.60 7.85
CA GLU A 38 -14.63 -14.14 7.50
C GLU A 38 -13.93 -13.23 6.48
N LEU A 39 -14.63 -12.83 5.42
CA LEU A 39 -14.10 -11.93 4.40
C LEU A 39 -13.66 -10.59 4.99
N VAL A 40 -14.48 -9.97 5.85
CA VAL A 40 -14.12 -8.71 6.52
C VAL A 40 -12.91 -8.89 7.43
N SER A 41 -12.86 -9.99 8.18
CA SER A 41 -11.71 -10.31 9.04
C SER A 41 -10.42 -10.48 8.24
N GLN A 42 -10.50 -11.15 7.07
CA GLN A 42 -9.37 -11.26 6.16
C GLN A 42 -8.92 -9.88 5.66
N ASN A 43 -9.85 -9.05 5.18
CA ASN A 43 -9.55 -7.70 4.70
C ASN A 43 -8.87 -6.83 5.77
N LEU A 44 -9.37 -6.86 7.02
CA LEU A 44 -8.75 -6.11 8.12
C LEU A 44 -7.33 -6.60 8.42
N ARG A 45 -7.08 -7.91 8.39
CA ARG A 45 -5.74 -8.48 8.57
C ARG A 45 -4.79 -8.06 7.44
N TYR A 46 -5.28 -8.01 6.20
CA TYR A 46 -4.49 -7.49 5.08
C TYR A 46 -4.17 -6.01 5.26
N ILE A 47 -5.15 -5.18 5.64
CA ILE A 47 -4.92 -3.75 5.89
C ILE A 47 -3.96 -3.54 7.05
N GLN A 48 -4.09 -4.29 8.15
CA GLN A 48 -3.16 -4.20 9.28
C GLN A 48 -1.72 -4.58 8.89
N ASN A 49 -1.55 -5.52 7.96
CA ASN A 49 -0.22 -5.86 7.45
C ASN A 49 0.36 -4.77 6.55
N LEU A 50 -0.48 -4.00 5.85
CA LEU A 50 -0.07 -2.83 5.06
C LEU A 50 0.13 -1.57 5.92
N GLN A 51 -0.56 -1.48 7.06
CA GLN A 51 -0.49 -0.37 8.03
C GLN A 51 0.60 -0.56 9.09
N LYS A 52 1.32 -1.69 9.11
CA LYS A 52 2.56 -1.76 9.90
C LYS A 52 3.38 -0.55 9.50
N PRO A 53 3.80 0.28 10.47
CA PRO A 53 4.31 1.61 10.21
C PRO A 53 5.38 1.49 9.15
N GLN A 54 5.02 1.87 7.93
CA GLN A 54 5.98 2.11 6.88
C GLN A 54 6.69 3.34 7.42
N ILE A 55 7.76 3.10 8.16
CA ILE A 55 8.72 4.13 8.55
C ILE A 55 8.87 5.00 7.32
N ASP A 56 8.57 6.30 7.45
CA ASP A 56 8.27 7.15 6.31
C ASP A 56 9.48 7.26 5.38
N ILE A 57 9.65 6.27 4.50
CA ILE A 57 10.74 6.19 3.54
C ILE A 57 10.63 7.35 2.56
N GLY A 58 9.43 7.93 2.42
CA GLY A 58 9.18 9.15 1.67
C GLY A 58 9.90 10.36 2.25
N SER A 59 10.04 10.45 3.58
CA SER A 59 10.80 11.52 4.22
C SER A 59 12.30 11.40 3.94
N ILE A 60 12.87 10.18 4.01
CA ILE A 60 14.25 9.91 3.60
C ILE A 60 14.43 10.25 2.11
N ALA A 61 13.53 9.79 1.24
CA ALA A 61 13.59 10.09 -0.19
C ALA A 61 13.52 11.60 -0.50
N ALA A 62 12.74 12.36 0.26
CA ALA A 62 12.67 13.81 0.14
C ALA A 62 13.98 14.48 0.60
N GLU A 63 14.57 14.00 1.69
CA GLU A 63 15.87 14.44 2.16
C GLU A 63 16.95 14.18 1.11
N THR A 64 17.02 12.95 0.56
CA THR A 64 17.97 12.60 -0.50
C THR A 64 17.78 13.45 -1.76
N SER A 65 16.54 13.86 -2.08
CA SER A 65 16.28 14.74 -3.22
C SER A 65 16.81 16.17 -3.05
N THR A 66 17.05 16.59 -1.80
CA THR A 66 17.57 17.93 -1.47
C THR A 66 19.11 17.96 -1.49
N ILE A 67 19.76 16.81 -1.47
CA ILE A 67 21.22 16.70 -1.48
C ILE A 67 21.78 17.36 -2.75
N GLU A 68 22.58 18.41 -2.56
CA GLU A 68 23.17 19.19 -3.64
C GLU A 68 24.39 18.48 -4.25
N ASN A 69 25.22 17.85 -3.39
CA ASN A 69 26.48 17.20 -3.76
C ASN A 69 26.48 15.68 -3.56
N ARG A 70 27.12 14.97 -4.48
CA ARG A 70 27.11 13.50 -4.61
C ARG A 70 28.08 12.77 -3.66
N ASP A 71 28.72 13.47 -2.72
CA ASP A 71 29.85 12.91 -1.95
C ASP A 71 29.49 11.62 -1.18
N ASP A 72 28.21 11.40 -0.89
CA ASP A 72 27.71 10.24 -0.15
C ASP A 72 26.96 9.23 -1.07
N ILE A 73 27.73 8.38 -1.75
CA ILE A 73 27.20 7.28 -2.61
C ILE A 73 26.46 6.22 -1.78
N LYS A 74 26.83 6.09 -0.50
CA LYS A 74 26.26 5.13 0.43
C LYS A 74 26.14 5.78 1.80
N GLU A 75 24.91 5.94 2.25
CA GLU A 75 24.60 6.52 3.56
C GLU A 75 23.76 5.53 4.35
N SER A 76 23.93 5.52 5.67
CA SER A 76 23.19 4.67 6.58
C SER A 76 22.99 5.38 7.90
N GLY A 77 21.84 5.21 8.51
CA GLY A 77 21.50 5.84 9.77
C GLY A 77 20.49 5.03 10.58
N ASP A 78 20.17 5.57 11.75
CA ASP A 78 19.06 5.12 12.57
C ASP A 78 17.95 6.17 12.57
N PHE A 79 16.78 5.77 13.08
CA PHE A 79 15.64 6.66 13.25
C PHE A 79 15.58 7.27 14.66
N GLY A 80 16.70 7.23 15.40
CA GLY A 80 16.79 7.65 16.79
C GLY A 80 15.79 6.96 17.73
N ASP A 81 15.37 7.67 18.77
CA ASP A 81 14.48 7.16 19.83
C ASP A 81 13.05 6.82 19.35
N LEU A 82 12.66 7.32 18.17
CA LEU A 82 11.32 7.09 17.60
C LEU A 82 11.16 5.67 17.08
N TYR A 83 12.23 5.08 16.52
CA TYR A 83 12.25 3.69 16.09
C TYR A 83 13.60 3.03 16.42
N PRO A 84 13.85 2.68 17.70
CA PRO A 84 15.16 2.20 18.16
C PRO A 84 15.55 0.83 17.59
N ASN A 85 14.59 0.09 17.03
CA ASN A 85 14.81 -1.23 16.42
C ASN A 85 14.85 -1.17 14.88
N ALA A 86 14.91 0.03 14.31
CA ALA A 86 14.93 0.22 12.87
C ALA A 86 16.19 0.98 12.43
N SER A 87 16.81 0.51 11.37
CA SER A 87 17.90 1.17 10.67
C SER A 87 17.56 1.37 9.21
N TRP A 88 18.20 2.33 8.57
CA TRP A 88 18.07 2.57 7.15
C TRP A 88 19.43 2.65 6.47
N SER A 89 19.45 2.30 5.19
CA SER A 89 20.59 2.45 4.31
C SER A 89 20.11 2.92 2.94
N GLN A 90 20.88 3.78 2.29
CA GLN A 90 20.65 4.19 0.92
C GLN A 90 21.90 3.98 0.08
N GLU A 91 21.70 3.57 -1.16
CA GLU A 91 22.75 3.42 -2.15
C GLU A 91 22.35 4.16 -3.42
N ILE A 92 23.21 5.07 -3.88
CA ILE A 92 22.98 5.90 -5.07
C ILE A 92 23.89 5.41 -6.19
N TYR A 93 23.32 5.03 -7.33
CA TYR A 93 24.10 4.63 -8.50
C TYR A 93 23.55 5.25 -9.78
N GLU A 94 24.45 5.49 -10.72
CA GLU A 94 24.11 6.00 -12.05
C GLU A 94 23.57 4.85 -12.91
N VAL A 95 22.35 5.01 -13.43
CA VAL A 95 21.67 3.98 -14.24
C VAL A 95 21.81 4.26 -15.74
N GLY A 96 22.20 5.48 -16.10
CA GLY A 96 22.52 5.86 -17.47
C GLY A 96 23.45 7.07 -17.54
N SER A 97 24.18 7.20 -18.64
CA SER A 97 25.18 8.26 -18.86
C SER A 97 24.58 9.65 -19.15
N ASN A 98 23.30 9.86 -18.84
CA ASN A 98 22.56 11.09 -19.08
C ASN A 98 22.26 11.85 -17.78
N GLY A 99 22.90 11.48 -16.67
CA GLY A 99 22.61 12.05 -15.35
C GLY A 99 21.34 11.51 -14.72
N LEU A 100 20.96 10.28 -15.06
CA LEU A 100 19.89 9.55 -14.39
C LEU A 100 20.49 8.65 -13.31
N PHE A 101 20.09 8.91 -12.08
CA PHE A 101 20.52 8.17 -10.90
C PHE A 101 19.35 7.41 -10.30
N GLN A 102 19.62 6.23 -9.77
CA GLN A 102 18.70 5.48 -8.94
C GLN A 102 19.21 5.49 -7.52
N VAL A 103 18.29 5.76 -6.59
CA VAL A 103 18.55 5.68 -5.15
C VAL A 103 17.74 4.51 -4.64
N ASP A 104 18.43 3.49 -4.14
CA ASP A 104 17.83 2.35 -3.47
C ASP A 104 17.90 2.55 -1.96
N ILE A 105 16.74 2.70 -1.32
CA ILE A 105 16.59 2.88 0.12
C ILE A 105 16.09 1.56 0.72
N THR A 106 16.82 1.03 1.68
CA THR A 106 16.47 -0.18 2.43
C THR A 106 16.30 0.16 3.90
N VAL A 107 15.15 -0.21 4.46
CA VAL A 107 14.81 -0.08 5.88
C VAL A 107 14.72 -1.46 6.48
N GLU A 108 15.50 -1.70 7.53
CA GLU A 108 15.51 -2.95 8.29
C GLU A 108 14.92 -2.70 9.67
N GLU A 109 13.84 -3.41 10.01
CA GLU A 109 13.19 -3.34 11.33
C GLU A 109 13.25 -4.71 12.01
N ALA A 110 13.83 -4.76 13.21
CA ALA A 110 13.86 -5.95 14.04
C ALA A 110 12.56 -6.05 14.88
N VAL A 111 11.52 -6.67 14.33
CA VAL A 111 10.25 -6.87 15.02
C VAL A 111 10.21 -8.26 15.64
N SER A 112 10.46 -8.33 16.95
CA SER A 112 10.16 -9.48 17.82
C SER A 112 10.44 -10.86 17.19
N GLY A 113 11.69 -11.06 16.75
CA GLY A 113 12.17 -12.35 16.21
C GLY A 113 12.13 -12.50 14.68
N ASN A 114 11.54 -11.54 13.95
CA ASN A 114 11.61 -11.48 12.48
C ASN A 114 12.18 -10.13 12.03
N ASN A 115 13.08 -10.17 11.04
CA ASN A 115 13.58 -8.97 10.38
C ASN A 115 12.61 -8.61 9.26
N ALA A 116 11.91 -7.49 9.40
CA ALA A 116 11.12 -6.91 8.33
C ALA A 116 12.05 -6.02 7.49
N VAL A 117 12.20 -6.33 6.21
CA VAL A 117 12.99 -5.52 5.28
C VAL A 117 12.05 -4.85 4.29
N SER A 118 12.05 -3.53 4.27
CA SER A 118 11.32 -2.72 3.30
C SER A 118 12.31 -2.07 2.34
N LYS A 119 11.99 -2.07 1.04
CA LYS A 119 12.84 -1.49 -0.01
C LYS A 119 12.03 -0.50 -0.85
N MET A 120 12.61 0.64 -1.14
CA MET A 120 12.07 1.64 -2.04
C MET A 120 13.16 2.15 -2.98
N SER A 121 12.85 2.26 -4.26
CA SER A 121 13.75 2.82 -5.26
C SER A 121 13.14 4.08 -5.85
N ILE A 122 13.91 5.16 -5.91
CA ILE A 122 13.52 6.40 -6.59
C ILE A 122 14.50 6.70 -7.72
N LEU A 123 14.00 7.38 -8.75
CA LEU A 123 14.80 7.84 -9.88
C LEU A 123 14.96 9.36 -9.77
N LEU A 124 16.21 9.82 -9.80
CA LEU A 124 16.58 11.23 -9.74
C LEU A 124 17.30 11.62 -11.02
N TYR A 125 16.83 12.68 -11.67
CA TYR A 125 17.51 13.27 -12.81
C TYR A 125 18.35 14.47 -12.34
N ARG A 126 19.68 14.30 -12.32
CA ARG A 126 20.67 15.25 -11.81
C ARG A 126 21.83 15.36 -12.80
N PRO A 127 21.69 16.13 -13.90
CA PRO A 127 22.75 16.26 -14.90
C PRO A 127 24.02 16.93 -14.35
N ASN A 128 23.89 17.78 -13.32
CA ASN A 128 25.00 18.44 -12.64
C ASN A 128 25.97 17.46 -11.94
N TRP A 129 25.50 16.29 -11.50
CA TRP A 129 26.35 15.27 -10.89
C TRP A 129 27.22 14.53 -11.91
N VAL A 130 26.89 14.60 -13.20
CA VAL A 130 27.72 14.09 -14.29
C VAL A 130 28.90 15.03 -14.54
N ASP A 131 28.64 16.34 -14.53
CA ASP A 131 29.69 17.36 -14.75
C ASP A 131 30.72 17.39 -13.62
N GLU A 132 30.32 17.17 -12.37
CA GLU A 132 31.25 17.08 -11.23
C GLU A 132 32.18 15.87 -11.32
N ALA A 133 31.68 14.72 -11.80
CA ALA A 133 32.49 13.53 -12.06
C ALA A 133 33.54 13.76 -13.16
N ILE A 134 33.28 14.65 -14.11
CA ILE A 134 34.19 15.00 -15.21
C ILE A 134 35.12 16.16 -14.81
N GLY A 135 34.65 17.10 -13.99
CA GLY A 135 35.37 18.31 -13.55
C GLY A 135 36.52 18.05 -12.57
N GLY A 136 36.52 16.93 -11.85
CA GLY A 136 37.60 16.54 -10.94
C GLY A 136 38.91 16.09 -11.63
N THR A 137 38.91 15.88 -12.94
CA THR A 137 40.07 15.30 -13.66
C THR A 137 40.96 16.34 -14.37
N ILE A 138 40.60 17.62 -14.39
CA ILE A 138 41.41 18.65 -15.09
C ILE A 138 41.62 19.90 -14.23
N ILE A 139 42.45 19.82 -13.17
CA ILE A 139 43.42 20.87 -12.78
C ILE A 139 44.54 20.22 -11.95
N GLN A 140 45.60 19.74 -12.62
CA GLN A 140 46.96 19.63 -12.06
C GLN A 140 47.92 19.74 -13.25
N ARG A 141 48.24 20.98 -13.67
CA ARG A 141 49.44 21.27 -14.45
C ARG A 141 49.93 22.68 -14.18
#